data_AF-C0Z469-F1
#
_entry.id   AF-C0Z469-F1
#
_cell.length_a   1.000
_cell.length_b   1.000
_cell.length_c   1.000
_cell.angle_alpha   90.00
_cell.angle_beta   90.00
_cell.angle_gamma   90.00
#
_symmetry.space_group_name_H-M   'P 1'
#
loop_
_entity.id
_entity.type
_entity.pdbx_description
1 polymer ?
#
loop_
_entity_poly.entity_id
_entity_poly.type
_entity_poly.pdbx_seq_one_letter_code
_entity_poly.pdbx_strand_id
1 'polypeptide(L)'
;MTTADPVRTGAPERTPAALPDPPVPTGDFRADSAALTGFAERGEEVLAGLGPKPDRSPEQQARADAVHRSCRWLRARFMAAHATGLYDELTVGRTVPLRIGELAEAAADRVPGLVPDKAQLAAEAAGPQAHKEGREIDQAIFFRAVLSRPGPGAHLLESMRRPTARALSLLPEFRRQGSVDLGAVRVARREGVAYVTLANTHCLNAEDNGLTVDLETAVDLALLDDDVRVGALRGAEMTHPRYAGRRVFSAGINLKHLHQGLISYVDFLLGRELGYISKLVRGLVPEDGPAAWPNLSVQKPWAAGVDAFAIGGGMQLLLVLDRVVAGADAWFSLPAAQEGIVPGAGNLRLTRITGARTARRVLLGGQRLRASSAEGLLICDEVVEPQDVGAALERGAAELAADAVVGNRRMLHVAEEPEEAFRGYMAEFAFTQGLRLYSEDVLAKVGRSWSGTDGVRG
;
A
#
# COMPACT_ATOMS: atom_id res chain seq x y z
N MET A 1 -45.02 -50.17 -27.07
CA MET A 1 -45.24 -49.10 -26.07
C MET A 1 -44.04 -48.17 -26.14
N THR A 2 -44.21 -47.05 -26.82
CA THR A 2 -43.26 -45.96 -26.98
C THR A 2 -43.26 -45.12 -25.69
N THR A 3 -42.12 -45.05 -25.00
CA THR A 3 -41.92 -44.13 -23.86
C THR A 3 -41.38 -42.81 -24.41
N ALA A 4 -42.15 -41.74 -24.20
CA ALA A 4 -41.80 -40.38 -24.61
C ALA A 4 -40.78 -39.75 -23.64
N ASP A 5 -39.76 -39.10 -24.20
CA ASP A 5 -38.85 -38.19 -23.48
C ASP A 5 -39.57 -36.87 -23.13
N PRO A 6 -39.37 -36.30 -21.92
CA PRO A 6 -39.89 -34.99 -21.61
C PRO A 6 -38.97 -33.91 -22.20
N VAL A 7 -39.52 -33.15 -23.14
CA VAL A 7 -38.94 -31.92 -23.68
C VAL A 7 -38.69 -30.93 -22.53
N ARG A 8 -37.42 -30.70 -22.18
CA ARG A 8 -36.99 -29.54 -21.39
C ARG A 8 -37.23 -28.29 -22.24
N THR A 9 -38.29 -27.56 -21.93
CA THR A 9 -38.52 -26.20 -22.43
C THR A 9 -37.55 -25.24 -21.74
N GLY A 10 -36.34 -25.11 -22.29
CA GLY A 10 -35.45 -24.01 -21.93
C GLY A 10 -36.09 -22.69 -22.32
N ALA A 11 -36.32 -21.80 -21.36
CA ALA A 11 -36.61 -20.40 -21.65
C ALA A 11 -35.45 -19.83 -22.48
N PRO A 12 -35.70 -18.96 -23.48
CA PRO A 12 -34.62 -18.37 -24.25
C PRO A 12 -33.73 -17.56 -23.31
N GLU A 13 -32.47 -17.97 -23.15
CA GLU A 13 -31.43 -17.12 -22.61
C GLU A 13 -31.40 -15.85 -23.46
N ARG A 14 -32.00 -14.77 -22.95
CA ARG A 14 -31.82 -13.45 -23.55
C ARG A 14 -30.35 -13.13 -23.42
N THR A 15 -29.60 -13.31 -24.49
CA THR A 15 -28.24 -12.77 -24.59
C THR A 15 -28.35 -11.28 -24.26
N PRO A 16 -27.68 -10.77 -23.21
CA PRO A 16 -27.72 -9.34 -22.88
C PRO A 16 -27.33 -8.54 -24.13
N ALA A 17 -27.93 -7.37 -24.35
CA ALA A 17 -27.55 -6.52 -25.48
C ALA A 17 -26.05 -6.14 -25.38
N ALA A 18 -25.38 -5.96 -26.51
CA ALA A 18 -24.00 -5.48 -26.52
C ALA A 18 -23.94 -4.08 -25.86
N LEU A 19 -22.89 -3.82 -25.07
CA LEU A 19 -22.68 -2.49 -24.51
C LEU A 19 -22.41 -1.52 -25.67
N PRO A 20 -23.11 -0.37 -25.75
CA PRO A 20 -22.86 0.61 -26.80
C PRO A 20 -21.45 1.22 -26.66
N ASP A 21 -21.03 1.99 -27.66
CA ASP A 21 -19.79 2.75 -27.57
C ASP A 21 -19.83 3.74 -26.37
N PRO A 22 -18.71 3.91 -25.66
CA PRO A 22 -18.67 4.83 -24.53
C PRO A 22 -18.88 6.28 -25.00
N PRO A 23 -19.71 7.07 -24.29
CA PRO A 23 -19.91 8.47 -24.61
C PRO A 23 -18.60 9.26 -24.49
N VAL A 24 -18.45 10.29 -25.33
CA VAL A 24 -17.30 11.21 -25.22
C VAL A 24 -17.64 12.31 -24.21
N PRO A 25 -16.82 12.52 -23.16
CA PRO A 25 -17.05 13.61 -22.22
C PRO A 25 -17.09 14.98 -22.92
N THR A 26 -18.11 15.76 -22.59
CA THR A 26 -18.43 17.07 -23.14
C THR A 26 -17.68 18.20 -22.45
N GLY A 27 -17.18 17.97 -21.23
CA GLY A 27 -16.60 18.99 -20.35
C GLY A 27 -17.63 19.62 -19.41
N ASP A 28 -18.93 19.34 -19.57
CA ASP A 28 -19.93 19.68 -18.56
C ASP A 28 -19.99 18.57 -17.50
N PHE A 29 -19.65 18.93 -16.26
CA PHE A 29 -19.53 17.96 -15.18
C PHE A 29 -20.82 17.17 -14.95
N ARG A 30 -21.98 17.84 -14.98
CA ARG A 30 -23.27 17.21 -14.66
C ARG A 30 -23.67 16.23 -15.76
N ALA A 31 -23.57 16.63 -17.02
CA ALA A 31 -23.84 15.77 -18.16
C ALA A 31 -22.88 14.58 -18.22
N ASP A 32 -21.58 14.83 -18.04
CA ASP A 32 -20.56 13.79 -18.10
C ASP A 32 -20.69 12.79 -16.94
N SER A 33 -21.02 13.27 -15.74
CA SER A 33 -21.31 12.42 -14.58
C SER A 33 -22.52 11.52 -14.83
N ALA A 34 -23.62 12.08 -15.34
CA ALA A 34 -24.82 11.28 -15.66
C ALA A 34 -24.53 10.25 -16.77
N ALA A 35 -23.76 10.64 -17.79
CA ALA A 35 -23.36 9.75 -18.88
C ALA A 35 -22.46 8.60 -18.37
N LEU A 36 -21.51 8.89 -17.48
CA LEU A 36 -20.67 7.88 -16.84
C LEU A 36 -21.51 6.91 -16.01
N THR A 37 -22.36 7.41 -15.12
CA THR A 37 -23.21 6.60 -14.25
C THR A 37 -24.08 5.64 -15.07
N GLY A 38 -24.85 6.17 -16.03
CA GLY A 38 -25.72 5.32 -16.85
C GLY A 38 -24.94 4.34 -17.74
N PHE A 39 -23.73 4.67 -18.17
CA PHE A 39 -22.88 3.74 -18.92
C PHE A 39 -22.32 2.63 -18.04
N ALA A 40 -21.85 2.97 -16.84
CA ALA A 40 -21.35 2.01 -15.87
C ALA A 40 -22.45 1.04 -15.42
N GLU A 41 -23.65 1.53 -15.12
CA GLU A 41 -24.82 0.71 -14.75
C GLU A 41 -25.15 -0.33 -15.83
N ARG A 42 -25.21 0.07 -17.11
CA ARG A 42 -25.39 -0.88 -18.23
C ARG A 42 -24.24 -1.89 -18.32
N GLY A 43 -23.01 -1.45 -18.04
CA GLY A 43 -21.86 -2.34 -17.95
C GLY A 43 -22.06 -3.41 -16.87
N GLU A 44 -22.52 -3.01 -15.69
CA GLU A 44 -22.81 -3.92 -14.58
C GLU A 44 -23.95 -4.90 -14.91
N GLU A 45 -25.01 -4.44 -15.58
CA GLU A 45 -26.10 -5.32 -16.06
C GLU A 45 -25.58 -6.40 -17.01
N VAL A 46 -24.68 -6.03 -17.94
CA VAL A 46 -24.06 -6.99 -18.85
C VAL A 46 -23.18 -7.97 -18.08
N LEU A 47 -22.35 -7.49 -17.14
CA LEU A 47 -21.47 -8.35 -16.33
C LEU A 47 -22.27 -9.33 -15.47
N ALA A 48 -23.35 -8.87 -14.84
CA ALA A 48 -24.24 -9.72 -14.05
C ALA A 48 -24.89 -10.81 -14.91
N GLY A 49 -25.29 -10.48 -16.14
CA GLY A 49 -25.85 -11.44 -17.11
C GLY A 49 -24.86 -12.50 -17.62
N LEU A 50 -23.55 -12.30 -17.44
CA LEU A 50 -22.51 -13.29 -17.79
C LEU A 50 -22.25 -14.30 -16.67
N GLY A 51 -22.86 -14.13 -15.49
CA GLY A 51 -22.58 -14.95 -14.32
C GLY A 51 -21.21 -14.66 -13.68
N PRO A 52 -20.85 -15.39 -12.62
CA PRO A 52 -19.62 -15.18 -11.88
C PRO A 52 -18.40 -15.56 -12.73
N LYS A 53 -17.32 -14.80 -12.57
CA LYS A 53 -16.09 -14.95 -13.37
C LYS A 53 -15.55 -16.39 -13.52
N PRO A 54 -15.52 -17.23 -12.47
CA PRO A 54 -15.01 -18.61 -12.58
C PRO A 54 -15.80 -19.50 -13.52
N ASP A 55 -17.08 -19.17 -13.76
CA ASP A 55 -18.01 -20.01 -14.52
C ASP A 55 -18.13 -19.54 -15.98
N ARG A 56 -17.41 -18.47 -16.37
CA ARG A 56 -17.48 -17.89 -17.71
C ARG A 56 -16.71 -18.74 -18.72
N SER A 57 -17.32 -18.97 -19.89
CA SER A 57 -16.62 -19.44 -21.08
C SER A 57 -15.56 -18.42 -21.55
N PRO A 58 -14.58 -18.81 -22.38
CA PRO A 58 -13.63 -17.87 -22.98
C PRO A 58 -14.31 -16.70 -23.71
N GLU A 59 -15.42 -16.95 -24.40
CA GLU A 59 -16.20 -15.92 -25.10
C GLU A 59 -16.91 -14.98 -24.11
N GLN A 60 -17.50 -15.53 -23.04
CA GLN A 60 -18.11 -14.73 -21.98
C GLN A 60 -17.07 -13.87 -21.25
N GLN A 61 -15.87 -14.42 -20.99
CA GLN A 61 -14.78 -13.67 -20.38
C GLN A 61 -14.26 -12.57 -21.31
N ALA A 62 -14.05 -12.85 -22.60
CA ALA A 62 -13.64 -11.83 -23.57
C ALA A 62 -14.67 -10.69 -23.67
N ARG A 63 -15.96 -11.02 -23.54
CA ARG A 63 -17.03 -10.03 -23.48
C ARG A 63 -16.99 -9.20 -22.20
N ALA A 64 -16.77 -9.82 -21.03
CA ALA A 64 -16.58 -9.10 -19.77
C ALA A 64 -15.37 -8.14 -19.85
N ASP A 65 -14.26 -8.59 -20.43
CA ASP A 65 -13.06 -7.78 -20.61
C ASP A 65 -13.31 -6.57 -21.53
N ALA A 66 -14.12 -6.72 -22.57
CA ALA A 66 -14.52 -5.61 -23.46
C ALA A 66 -15.40 -4.58 -22.73
N VAL A 67 -16.33 -5.03 -21.88
CA VAL A 67 -17.16 -4.16 -21.02
C VAL A 67 -16.27 -3.38 -20.06
N HIS A 68 -15.41 -4.07 -19.30
CA HIS A 68 -14.47 -3.44 -18.37
C HIS A 68 -13.57 -2.42 -19.05
N ARG A 69 -13.02 -2.75 -20.23
CA ARG A 69 -12.18 -1.84 -21.01
C ARG A 69 -12.92 -0.56 -21.40
N SER A 70 -14.17 -0.69 -21.83
CA SER A 70 -15.00 0.46 -22.24
C SER A 70 -15.36 1.35 -21.04
N CYS A 71 -15.77 0.76 -19.92
CA CYS A 71 -16.06 1.49 -18.68
C CYS A 71 -14.81 2.19 -18.13
N ARG A 72 -13.67 1.49 -18.07
CA ARG A 72 -12.38 2.05 -17.62
C ARG A 72 -11.88 3.17 -18.53
N TRP A 73 -12.06 3.05 -19.84
CA TRP A 73 -11.77 4.13 -20.79
C TRP A 73 -12.59 5.38 -20.49
N LEU A 74 -13.90 5.22 -20.24
CA LEU A 74 -14.78 6.34 -19.91
C LEU A 74 -14.40 6.99 -18.58
N ARG A 75 -14.10 6.19 -17.54
CA ARG A 75 -13.59 6.69 -16.24
C ARG A 75 -12.31 7.49 -16.41
N ALA A 76 -11.36 7.00 -17.21
CA ALA A 76 -10.11 7.71 -17.47
C ALA A 76 -10.34 9.04 -18.21
N ARG A 77 -11.24 9.07 -19.20
CA ARG A 77 -11.63 10.28 -19.93
C ARG A 77 -12.36 11.29 -19.04
N PHE A 78 -13.27 10.82 -18.20
CA PHE A 78 -13.96 11.64 -17.19
C PHE A 78 -12.96 12.28 -16.23
N MET A 79 -12.06 11.48 -15.63
CA MET A 79 -11.05 11.99 -14.71
C MET A 79 -10.04 12.92 -15.40
N ALA A 80 -9.72 12.70 -16.68
CA ALA A 80 -8.87 13.61 -17.42
C ALA A 80 -9.47 15.03 -17.53
N ALA A 81 -10.80 15.13 -17.67
CA ALA A 81 -11.53 16.39 -17.75
C ALA A 81 -11.84 17.00 -16.36
N HIS A 82 -12.20 16.17 -15.38
CA HIS A 82 -12.89 16.63 -14.17
C HIS A 82 -12.13 16.43 -12.85
N ALA A 83 -10.94 15.81 -12.85
CA ALA A 83 -10.25 15.43 -11.61
C ALA A 83 -10.11 16.57 -10.59
N THR A 84 -9.68 17.76 -11.03
CA THR A 84 -9.50 18.91 -10.12
C THR A 84 -10.83 19.41 -9.58
N GLY A 85 -11.84 19.58 -10.44
CA GLY A 85 -13.16 20.07 -10.03
C GLY A 85 -13.86 19.10 -9.08
N LEU A 86 -13.84 17.80 -9.40
CA LEU A 86 -14.37 16.76 -8.51
C LEU A 86 -13.66 16.77 -7.16
N TYR A 87 -12.31 16.80 -7.15
CA TYR A 87 -11.56 16.79 -5.91
C TYR A 87 -11.85 18.03 -5.06
N ASP A 88 -11.91 19.22 -5.68
CA ASP A 88 -12.26 20.46 -4.99
C ASP A 88 -13.69 20.39 -4.42
N GLU A 89 -14.65 19.81 -5.13
CA GLU A 89 -16.00 19.58 -4.60
C GLU A 89 -15.98 18.65 -3.37
N LEU A 90 -15.32 17.49 -3.48
CA LEU A 90 -15.26 16.50 -2.39
C LEU A 90 -14.54 17.01 -1.13
N THR A 91 -13.59 17.93 -1.30
CA THR A 91 -12.75 18.46 -0.21
C THR A 91 -13.10 19.89 0.19
N VAL A 92 -14.23 20.43 -0.29
CA VAL A 92 -14.67 21.81 -0.02
C VAL A 92 -13.57 22.83 -0.34
N GLY A 93 -13.08 22.77 -1.57
CA GLY A 93 -11.98 23.59 -2.06
C GLY A 93 -10.68 23.32 -1.32
N ARG A 94 -10.36 22.05 -1.02
CA ARG A 94 -9.15 21.65 -0.28
C ARG A 94 -9.07 22.21 1.15
N THR A 95 -10.21 22.35 1.82
CA THR A 95 -10.27 22.75 3.24
C THR A 95 -10.60 21.58 4.16
N VAL A 96 -11.22 20.52 3.62
CA VAL A 96 -11.53 19.28 4.33
C VAL A 96 -10.55 18.19 3.91
N PRO A 97 -9.65 17.74 4.80
CA PRO A 97 -8.74 16.65 4.50
C PRO A 97 -9.50 15.33 4.52
N LEU A 98 -9.46 14.60 3.41
CA LEU A 98 -9.98 13.23 3.32
C LEU A 98 -8.79 12.27 3.11
N ARG A 99 -8.75 11.21 3.91
CA ARG A 99 -7.82 10.09 3.68
C ARG A 99 -8.28 9.31 2.44
N ILE A 100 -7.40 8.51 1.86
CA ILE A 100 -7.68 7.82 0.59
C ILE A 100 -8.94 6.94 0.63
N GLY A 101 -9.22 6.23 1.72
CA GLY A 101 -10.44 5.43 1.86
C GLY A 101 -11.71 6.30 1.83
N GLU A 102 -11.71 7.38 2.62
CA GLU A 102 -12.81 8.35 2.71
C GLU A 102 -13.01 9.08 1.37
N LEU A 103 -11.92 9.41 0.68
CA LEU A 103 -11.97 10.06 -0.63
C LEU A 103 -12.55 9.13 -1.71
N ALA A 104 -12.17 7.85 -1.70
CA ALA A 104 -12.74 6.87 -2.63
C ALA A 104 -14.24 6.66 -2.36
N GLU A 105 -14.65 6.59 -1.10
CA GLU A 105 -16.06 6.51 -0.73
C GLU A 105 -16.85 7.75 -1.19
N ALA A 106 -16.35 8.95 -0.89
CA ALA A 106 -17.00 10.19 -1.31
C ALA A 106 -17.09 10.31 -2.84
N ALA A 107 -16.08 9.83 -3.57
CA ALA A 107 -16.11 9.78 -5.04
C ALA A 107 -17.16 8.79 -5.58
N ALA A 108 -17.32 7.62 -4.93
CA ALA A 108 -18.33 6.62 -5.28
C ALA A 108 -19.75 7.21 -5.11
N ASP A 109 -19.99 7.90 -4.00
CA ASP A 109 -21.28 8.52 -3.70
C ASP A 109 -21.58 9.68 -4.67
N ARG A 110 -20.55 10.48 -4.99
CA ARG A 110 -20.73 11.68 -5.80
C ARG A 110 -20.94 11.40 -7.28
N VAL A 111 -20.26 10.39 -7.80
CA VAL A 111 -20.34 9.96 -9.20
C VAL A 111 -20.46 8.43 -9.22
N PRO A 112 -21.68 7.88 -9.02
CA PRO A 112 -21.89 6.44 -9.02
C PRO A 112 -21.33 5.79 -10.29
N GLY A 113 -20.56 4.73 -10.12
CA GLY A 113 -19.87 4.03 -11.21
C GLY A 113 -18.46 4.55 -11.55
N LEU A 114 -18.02 5.69 -10.98
CA LEU A 114 -16.65 6.20 -11.18
C LEU A 114 -15.59 5.30 -10.53
N VAL A 115 -15.84 4.92 -9.28
CA VAL A 115 -15.09 3.96 -8.48
C VAL A 115 -16.08 2.98 -7.84
N PRO A 116 -15.67 1.77 -7.44
CA PRO A 116 -16.57 0.83 -6.80
C PRO A 116 -17.12 1.35 -5.48
N ASP A 117 -18.40 1.06 -5.24
CA ASP A 117 -19.03 1.28 -3.95
C ASP A 117 -18.63 0.20 -2.92
N LYS A 118 -19.06 0.38 -1.67
CA LYS A 118 -18.80 -0.55 -0.57
C LYS A 118 -19.33 -1.96 -0.83
N ALA A 119 -20.48 -2.09 -1.48
CA ALA A 119 -21.09 -3.40 -1.75
C ALA A 119 -20.30 -4.15 -2.82
N GLN A 120 -19.84 -3.46 -3.86
CA GLN A 120 -18.98 -4.00 -4.90
C GLN A 120 -17.62 -4.44 -4.34
N LEU A 121 -17.00 -3.63 -3.48
CA LEU A 121 -15.74 -4.01 -2.80
C LEU A 121 -15.93 -5.21 -1.86
N ALA A 122 -17.03 -5.26 -1.12
CA ALA A 122 -17.34 -6.41 -0.26
C ALA A 122 -17.57 -7.69 -1.08
N ALA A 123 -18.23 -7.59 -2.23
CA ALA A 123 -18.43 -8.72 -3.15
C ALA A 123 -17.09 -9.20 -3.74
N GLU A 124 -16.20 -8.28 -4.13
CA GLU A 124 -14.84 -8.63 -4.58
C GLU A 124 -14.05 -9.35 -3.47
N ALA A 125 -14.14 -8.87 -2.23
CA ALA A 125 -13.42 -9.43 -1.09
C ALA A 125 -13.96 -10.80 -0.61
N ALA A 126 -15.12 -11.23 -1.09
CA ALA A 126 -15.73 -12.52 -0.71
C ALA A 126 -15.05 -13.74 -1.37
N GLY A 127 -14.24 -13.51 -2.41
CA GLY A 127 -13.60 -14.57 -3.19
C GLY A 127 -12.09 -14.37 -3.38
N PRO A 128 -11.39 -15.40 -3.86
CA PRO A 128 -9.96 -15.31 -4.15
C PRO A 128 -9.70 -14.27 -5.25
N GLN A 129 -8.49 -13.72 -5.26
CA GLN A 129 -8.08 -12.65 -6.17
C GLN A 129 -8.33 -12.96 -7.65
N ALA A 130 -8.23 -14.23 -8.06
CA ALA A 130 -8.47 -14.66 -9.44
C ALA A 130 -9.93 -14.53 -9.88
N HIS A 131 -10.88 -14.61 -8.93
CA HIS A 131 -12.33 -14.58 -9.19
C HIS A 131 -12.89 -13.17 -9.24
N LYS A 132 -12.07 -12.18 -8.88
CA LYS A 132 -12.45 -10.77 -8.86
C LYS A 132 -12.65 -10.17 -10.26
N GLU A 133 -13.54 -9.19 -10.36
CA GLU A 133 -13.77 -8.38 -11.58
C GLU A 133 -12.67 -7.34 -11.80
N GLY A 134 -11.90 -7.01 -10.77
CA GLY A 134 -10.83 -6.02 -10.85
C GLY A 134 -11.34 -4.59 -10.72
N ARG A 135 -12.34 -4.38 -9.87
CA ARG A 135 -12.95 -3.06 -9.64
C ARG A 135 -12.02 -2.08 -8.95
N GLU A 136 -11.03 -2.57 -8.20
CA GLU A 136 -9.98 -1.71 -7.64
C GLU A 136 -9.14 -1.03 -8.74
N ILE A 137 -9.15 -1.51 -10.00
CA ILE A 137 -8.53 -0.79 -11.14
C ILE A 137 -9.23 0.57 -11.37
N ASP A 138 -10.51 0.68 -11.06
CA ASP A 138 -11.26 1.93 -11.20
C ASP A 138 -10.81 2.96 -10.15
N GLN A 139 -10.53 2.50 -8.92
CA GLN A 139 -9.86 3.34 -7.90
C GLN A 139 -8.46 3.74 -8.37
N ALA A 140 -7.74 2.85 -9.05
CA ALA A 140 -6.41 3.14 -9.58
C ALA A 140 -6.42 4.24 -10.66
N ILE A 141 -7.45 4.27 -11.51
CA ILE A 141 -7.68 5.37 -12.48
C ILE A 141 -7.95 6.68 -11.73
N PHE A 142 -8.80 6.64 -10.71
CA PHE A 142 -9.15 7.80 -9.89
C PHE A 142 -7.91 8.39 -9.19
N PHE A 143 -7.17 7.57 -8.44
CA PHE A 143 -6.00 8.04 -7.68
C PHE A 143 -4.84 8.49 -8.58
N ARG A 144 -4.59 7.83 -9.71
CA ARG A 144 -3.61 8.34 -10.68
C ARG A 144 -3.98 9.74 -11.13
N ALA A 145 -5.23 9.97 -11.49
CA ALA A 145 -5.68 11.28 -11.95
C ALA A 145 -5.57 12.35 -10.85
N VAL A 146 -5.96 12.05 -9.61
CA VAL A 146 -5.84 12.97 -8.47
C VAL A 146 -4.37 13.30 -8.18
N LEU A 147 -3.52 12.29 -7.99
CA LEU A 147 -2.10 12.46 -7.65
C LEU A 147 -1.34 13.18 -8.76
N SER A 148 -1.73 13.00 -10.03
CA SER A 148 -1.11 13.70 -11.16
C SER A 148 -1.32 15.22 -11.13
N ARG A 149 -2.35 15.73 -10.43
CA ARG A 149 -2.61 17.18 -10.35
C ARG A 149 -1.83 17.81 -9.18
N PRO A 150 -1.07 18.89 -9.39
CA PRO A 150 -0.28 19.51 -8.33
C PRO A 150 -1.09 19.88 -7.08
N GLY A 151 -2.20 20.60 -7.23
CA GLY A 151 -3.05 21.00 -6.10
C GLY A 151 -3.71 19.83 -5.38
N PRO A 152 -4.62 19.08 -6.03
CA PRO A 152 -5.27 17.90 -5.45
C PRO A 152 -4.29 16.87 -4.90
N GLY A 153 -3.22 16.55 -5.65
CA GLY A 153 -2.24 15.55 -5.25
C GLY A 153 -1.45 15.97 -4.01
N ALA A 154 -0.97 17.22 -3.92
CA ALA A 154 -0.28 17.71 -2.73
C ALA A 154 -1.20 17.70 -1.50
N HIS A 155 -2.44 18.19 -1.63
CA HIS A 155 -3.41 18.18 -0.55
C HIS A 155 -3.76 16.76 -0.07
N LEU A 156 -3.82 15.77 -0.98
CA LEU A 156 -4.03 14.38 -0.60
C LEU A 156 -2.83 13.80 0.19
N LEU A 157 -1.60 14.11 -0.23
CA LEU A 157 -0.39 13.71 0.50
C LEU A 157 -0.35 14.34 1.91
N GLU A 158 -0.75 15.60 2.05
CA GLU A 158 -0.89 16.26 3.35
C GLU A 158 -1.96 15.59 4.21
N SER A 159 -3.13 15.30 3.63
CA SER A 159 -4.24 14.62 4.30
C SER A 159 -3.83 13.26 4.86
N MET A 160 -3.06 12.48 4.10
CA MET A 160 -2.56 11.17 4.53
C MET A 160 -1.51 11.26 5.64
N ARG A 161 -0.75 12.37 5.71
CA ARG A 161 0.22 12.64 6.78
C ARG A 161 -0.37 13.27 8.03
N ARG A 162 -1.69 13.50 8.09
CA ARG A 162 -2.35 13.86 9.36
C ARG A 162 -2.38 12.66 10.31
N PRO A 163 -2.43 12.89 11.64
CA PRO A 163 -2.60 11.83 12.61
C PRO A 163 -3.88 11.03 12.37
N THR A 164 -3.83 9.73 12.56
CA THR A 164 -5.01 8.86 12.50
C THR A 164 -5.88 9.05 13.74
N ALA A 165 -7.20 8.93 13.58
CA ALA A 165 -8.13 8.98 14.72
C ALA A 165 -7.82 7.92 15.79
N ARG A 166 -7.35 6.73 15.38
CA ARG A 166 -6.93 5.66 16.29
C ARG A 166 -5.70 6.06 17.12
N ALA A 167 -4.71 6.71 16.52
CA ALA A 167 -3.56 7.18 17.29
C ALA A 167 -3.93 8.29 18.27
N LEU A 168 -4.78 9.24 17.86
CA LEU A 168 -5.26 10.31 18.73
C LEU A 168 -6.03 9.77 19.95
N SER A 169 -6.86 8.73 19.76
CA SER A 169 -7.60 8.12 20.88
C SER A 169 -6.71 7.35 21.85
N LEU A 170 -5.61 6.76 21.37
CA LEU A 170 -4.65 5.99 22.18
C LEU A 170 -3.53 6.85 22.79
N LEU A 171 -3.31 8.07 22.30
CA LEU A 171 -2.23 8.95 22.74
C LEU A 171 -2.23 9.23 24.26
N PRO A 172 -3.37 9.51 24.92
CA PRO A 172 -3.39 9.73 26.38
C PRO A 172 -2.95 8.49 27.17
N GLU A 173 -3.30 7.30 26.70
CA GLU A 173 -2.87 6.04 27.31
C GLU A 173 -1.38 5.81 27.10
N PHE A 174 -0.89 5.98 25.86
CA PHE A 174 0.51 5.83 25.54
C PHE A 174 1.40 6.78 26.34
N ARG A 175 1.02 8.06 26.47
CA ARG A 175 1.74 9.06 27.28
C ARG A 175 1.80 8.68 28.75
N ARG A 176 0.72 8.11 29.31
CA ARG A 176 0.64 7.72 30.73
C ARG A 176 1.38 6.42 31.04
N GLN A 177 1.22 5.39 30.22
CA GLN A 177 1.76 4.05 30.48
C GLN A 177 3.15 3.85 29.86
N GLY A 178 3.52 4.68 28.88
CA GLY A 178 4.74 4.51 28.10
C GLY A 178 4.69 3.31 27.15
N SER A 179 3.57 2.61 26.99
CA SER A 179 3.45 1.50 26.05
C SER A 179 2.00 1.23 25.63
N VAL A 180 1.83 0.66 24.44
CA VAL A 180 0.54 0.18 23.90
C VAL A 180 0.79 -1.09 23.08
N ASP A 181 -0.03 -2.12 23.27
CA ASP A 181 -0.11 -3.29 22.38
C ASP A 181 -1.24 -3.06 21.36
N LEU A 182 -0.90 -3.03 20.07
CA LEU A 182 -1.84 -2.74 18.98
C LEU A 182 -2.34 -4.03 18.30
N GLY A 183 -1.81 -5.20 18.67
CA GLY A 183 -2.07 -6.47 18.02
C GLY A 183 -0.82 -6.99 17.30
N ALA A 184 -0.65 -6.63 16.03
CA ALA A 184 0.51 -7.04 15.23
C ALA A 184 1.76 -6.19 15.50
N VAL A 185 1.61 -5.07 16.22
CA VAL A 185 2.69 -4.14 16.58
C VAL A 185 2.58 -3.76 18.06
N ARG A 186 3.73 -3.65 18.73
CA ARG A 186 3.81 -3.11 20.09
C ARG A 186 4.67 -1.86 20.07
N VAL A 187 4.26 -0.81 20.78
CA VAL A 187 5.06 0.40 20.93
C VAL A 187 5.36 0.64 22.41
N ALA A 188 6.61 0.93 22.75
CA ALA A 188 7.05 1.25 24.11
C ALA A 188 8.07 2.38 24.12
N ARG A 189 7.82 3.43 24.89
CA ARG A 189 8.73 4.55 25.13
C ARG A 189 9.70 4.22 26.26
N ARG A 190 11.00 4.31 26.00
CA ARG A 190 12.06 4.20 27.01
C ARG A 190 13.17 5.18 26.68
N GLU A 191 13.59 6.00 27.66
CA GLU A 191 14.73 6.94 27.52
C GLU A 191 14.63 7.90 26.31
N GLY A 192 13.41 8.27 25.94
CA GLY A 192 13.14 9.12 24.78
C GLY A 192 13.16 8.40 23.43
N VAL A 193 13.17 7.07 23.42
CA VAL A 193 13.06 6.25 22.21
C VAL A 193 11.72 5.52 22.20
N ALA A 194 10.97 5.60 21.11
CA ALA A 194 9.79 4.79 20.87
C ALA A 194 10.17 3.48 20.16
N TYR A 195 10.27 2.40 20.92
CA TYR A 195 10.53 1.06 20.40
C TYR A 195 9.27 0.47 19.79
N VAL A 196 9.20 0.45 18.47
CA VAL A 196 8.15 -0.17 17.66
C VAL A 196 8.58 -1.60 17.32
N THR A 197 7.90 -2.58 17.89
CA THR A 197 8.19 -4.00 17.70
C THR A 197 7.14 -4.64 16.80
N LEU A 198 7.54 -5.15 15.64
CA LEU A 198 6.67 -5.95 14.77
C LEU A 198 6.50 -7.36 15.40
N ALA A 199 5.27 -7.69 15.77
CA ALA A 199 4.93 -8.85 16.60
C ALA A 199 3.91 -9.80 15.95
N ASN A 200 3.83 -9.82 14.61
CA ASN A 200 3.06 -10.82 13.87
C ASN A 200 3.85 -12.14 13.76
N THR A 201 4.12 -12.73 14.93
CA THR A 201 5.17 -13.74 15.16
C THR A 201 4.88 -15.11 14.55
N HIS A 202 3.61 -15.39 14.26
CA HIS A 202 3.17 -16.66 13.70
C HIS A 202 3.42 -16.75 12.19
N CYS A 203 3.66 -15.62 11.52
CA CYS A 203 3.85 -15.53 10.06
C CYS A 203 5.04 -14.65 9.68
N LEU A 204 6.06 -14.57 10.53
CA LEU A 204 7.34 -13.90 10.21
C LEU A 204 7.18 -12.41 9.87
N ASN A 205 6.24 -11.72 10.53
CA ASN A 205 5.92 -10.33 10.23
C ASN A 205 5.49 -10.11 8.78
N ALA A 206 4.75 -11.07 8.20
CA ALA A 206 4.09 -10.88 6.92
C ALA A 206 3.04 -9.75 7.02
N GLU A 207 3.09 -8.82 6.08
CA GLU A 207 2.28 -7.62 6.06
C GLU A 207 0.88 -7.91 5.49
N ASP A 208 -0.14 -7.48 6.21
CA ASP A 208 -1.53 -7.44 5.78
C ASP A 208 -2.18 -6.10 6.18
N ASN A 209 -3.47 -5.90 5.88
CA ASN A 209 -4.15 -4.64 6.19
C ASN A 209 -4.10 -4.31 7.69
N GLY A 210 -4.18 -5.33 8.57
CA GLY A 210 -4.15 -5.14 10.02
C GLY A 210 -2.81 -4.59 10.48
N LEU A 211 -1.72 -5.23 10.06
CA LEU A 211 -0.36 -4.78 10.37
C LEU A 211 -0.12 -3.35 9.88
N THR A 212 -0.61 -2.96 8.69
CA THR A 212 -0.44 -1.59 8.20
C THR A 212 -1.15 -0.55 9.06
N VAL A 213 -2.35 -0.85 9.58
CA VAL A 213 -3.08 0.06 10.49
C VAL A 213 -2.36 0.17 11.82
N ASP A 214 -1.89 -0.95 12.38
CA ASP A 214 -1.15 -0.97 13.65
C ASP A 214 0.17 -0.21 13.53
N LEU A 215 0.89 -0.38 12.42
CA LEU A 215 2.17 0.30 12.20
C LEU A 215 1.98 1.80 11.98
N GLU A 216 0.95 2.23 11.25
CA GLU A 216 0.63 3.66 11.13
C GLU A 216 0.26 4.27 12.48
N THR A 217 -0.53 3.56 13.29
CA THR A 217 -0.87 3.99 14.64
C THR A 217 0.37 4.12 15.52
N ALA A 218 1.30 3.16 15.47
CA ALA A 218 2.55 3.21 16.22
C ALA A 218 3.46 4.37 15.80
N VAL A 219 3.57 4.63 14.48
CA VAL A 219 4.33 5.77 13.95
C VAL A 219 3.72 7.10 14.40
N ASP A 220 2.39 7.23 14.33
CA ASP A 220 1.70 8.43 14.80
C ASP A 220 1.95 8.66 16.30
N LEU A 221 1.78 7.63 17.14
CA LEU A 221 2.04 7.72 18.59
C LEU A 221 3.49 8.15 18.87
N ALA A 222 4.46 7.57 18.17
CA ALA A 222 5.86 7.95 18.31
C ALA A 222 6.12 9.41 17.90
N LEU A 223 5.47 9.90 16.85
CA LEU A 223 5.62 11.28 16.38
C LEU A 223 4.88 12.29 17.30
N LEU A 224 3.72 11.93 17.84
CA LEU A 224 2.87 12.79 18.69
C LEU A 224 3.34 12.90 20.15
N ASP A 225 4.04 11.91 20.69
CA ASP A 225 4.51 11.95 22.07
C ASP A 225 5.75 12.84 22.22
N ASP A 226 5.63 13.99 22.87
CA ASP A 226 6.71 14.98 23.02
C ASP A 226 7.92 14.42 23.78
N ASP A 227 7.73 13.39 24.60
CA ASP A 227 8.81 12.73 25.31
C ASP A 227 9.59 11.74 24.42
N VAL A 228 9.12 11.45 23.21
CA VAL A 228 9.85 10.65 22.22
C VAL A 228 10.69 11.59 21.35
N ARG A 229 12.00 11.30 21.26
CA ARG A 229 12.94 11.98 20.36
C ARG A 229 13.30 11.15 19.14
N VAL A 230 13.32 9.82 19.26
CA VAL A 230 13.76 8.89 18.21
C VAL A 230 12.81 7.69 18.15
N GLY A 231 12.50 7.19 16.96
CA GLY A 231 11.82 5.90 16.78
C GLY A 231 12.80 4.75 16.55
N ALA A 232 12.49 3.55 17.02
CA ALA A 232 13.31 2.36 16.78
C ALA A 232 12.43 1.18 16.36
N LEU A 233 12.65 0.64 15.16
CA LEU A 233 11.88 -0.47 14.59
C LEU A 233 12.64 -1.80 14.67
N ARG A 234 12.01 -2.85 15.20
CA ARG A 234 12.61 -4.19 15.25
C ARG A 234 11.57 -5.30 15.21
N GLY A 235 11.95 -6.49 14.72
CA GLY A 235 11.10 -7.68 14.81
C GLY A 235 11.10 -8.33 16.19
N ALA A 236 9.94 -8.84 16.62
CA ALA A 236 9.82 -9.70 17.81
C ALA A 236 10.48 -11.06 17.61
N GLU A 237 10.56 -11.87 18.67
CA GLU A 237 10.88 -13.29 18.56
C GLU A 237 9.70 -14.06 17.97
N MET A 238 9.97 -14.97 17.04
CA MET A 238 8.95 -15.67 16.29
C MET A 238 8.37 -16.86 17.06
N THR A 239 7.10 -17.12 16.84
CA THR A 239 6.38 -18.32 17.30
C THR A 239 6.23 -19.36 16.18
N HIS A 240 6.44 -18.94 14.93
CA HIS A 240 6.45 -19.83 13.77
C HIS A 240 7.50 -20.96 13.95
N PRO A 241 7.16 -22.24 13.74
CA PRO A 241 8.02 -23.38 14.10
C PRO A 241 9.45 -23.33 13.52
N ARG A 242 9.62 -22.82 12.29
CA ARG A 242 10.94 -22.72 11.63
C ARG A 242 11.88 -21.66 12.23
N TYR A 243 11.33 -20.70 12.98
CA TYR A 243 12.07 -19.55 13.53
C TYR A 243 11.80 -19.37 15.03
N ALA A 244 11.26 -20.39 15.71
CA ALA A 244 10.91 -20.30 17.12
C ALA A 244 12.09 -19.82 17.97
N GLY A 245 11.87 -18.78 18.78
CA GLY A 245 12.90 -18.17 19.64
C GLY A 245 13.95 -17.32 18.91
N ARG A 246 13.82 -17.15 17.58
CA ARG A 246 14.65 -16.21 16.81
C ARG A 246 13.84 -14.97 16.44
N ARG A 247 14.50 -13.81 16.40
CA ARG A 247 13.92 -12.60 15.84
C ARG A 247 13.96 -12.62 14.32
N VAL A 248 12.93 -12.06 13.71
CA VAL A 248 12.84 -11.86 12.26
C VAL A 248 12.25 -10.48 12.01
N PHE A 249 12.90 -9.69 11.16
CA PHE A 249 12.42 -8.34 10.86
C PHE A 249 11.11 -8.37 10.05
N SER A 250 11.12 -8.85 8.80
CA SER A 250 9.91 -8.95 7.98
C SER A 250 10.05 -9.88 6.78
N ALA A 251 9.01 -10.68 6.55
CA ALA A 251 8.88 -11.56 5.39
C ALA A 251 8.17 -10.91 4.18
N GLY A 252 7.87 -9.61 4.22
CA GLY A 252 7.17 -8.90 3.15
C GLY A 252 5.66 -9.13 3.17
N ILE A 253 5.01 -9.02 2.02
CA ILE A 253 3.55 -9.11 1.91
C ILE A 253 3.03 -10.52 2.25
N ASN A 254 1.88 -10.60 2.92
CA ASN A 254 1.18 -11.86 3.17
C ASN A 254 0.60 -12.42 1.85
N LEU A 255 1.38 -13.27 1.18
CA LEU A 255 1.00 -13.89 -0.10
C LEU A 255 -0.27 -14.75 0.00
N LYS A 256 -0.58 -15.31 1.17
CA LYS A 256 -1.82 -16.06 1.39
C LYS A 256 -3.02 -15.11 1.34
N HIS A 257 -2.95 -13.98 2.04
CA HIS A 257 -4.01 -12.97 1.99
C HIS A 257 -4.14 -12.37 0.59
N LEU A 258 -3.01 -12.17 -0.11
CA LEU A 258 -3.04 -11.72 -1.51
C LEU A 258 -3.80 -12.72 -2.39
N HIS A 259 -3.53 -14.03 -2.25
CA HIS A 259 -4.25 -15.08 -2.98
C HIS A 259 -5.75 -15.09 -2.67
N GLN A 260 -6.08 -14.97 -1.39
CA GLN A 260 -7.44 -14.98 -0.89
C GLN A 260 -8.21 -13.70 -1.22
N GLY A 261 -7.59 -12.73 -1.91
CA GLY A 261 -8.24 -11.48 -2.27
C GLY A 261 -8.42 -10.52 -1.10
N LEU A 262 -7.67 -10.70 -0.01
CA LEU A 262 -7.82 -9.94 1.22
C LEU A 262 -6.89 -8.73 1.30
N ILE A 263 -5.91 -8.56 0.41
CA ILE A 263 -5.06 -7.36 0.38
C ILE A 263 -5.80 -6.23 -0.33
N SER A 264 -6.06 -5.13 0.38
CA SER A 264 -6.72 -3.94 -0.17
C SER A 264 -5.77 -3.15 -1.07
N TYR A 265 -6.22 -2.79 -2.26
CA TYR A 265 -5.47 -1.86 -3.12
C TYR A 265 -5.32 -0.49 -2.45
N VAL A 266 -6.42 0.05 -1.90
CA VAL A 266 -6.42 1.39 -1.31
C VAL A 266 -5.73 1.38 0.04
N ASP A 267 -6.19 0.56 0.99
CA ASP A 267 -5.77 0.69 2.38
C ASP A 267 -4.40 0.07 2.66
N PHE A 268 -4.01 -0.95 1.89
CA PHE A 268 -2.71 -1.59 2.04
C PHE A 268 -1.69 -1.07 1.04
N LEU A 269 -1.90 -1.27 -0.27
CA LEU A 269 -0.86 -0.98 -1.28
C LEU A 269 -0.59 0.52 -1.42
N LEU A 270 -1.63 1.33 -1.58
CA LEU A 270 -1.48 2.79 -1.66
C LEU A 270 -1.35 3.42 -0.26
N GLY A 271 -2.15 2.94 0.69
CA GLY A 271 -2.24 3.48 2.06
C GLY A 271 -0.94 3.43 2.83
N ARG A 272 -0.18 2.33 2.75
CA ARG A 272 1.12 2.26 3.43
C ARG A 272 2.11 3.30 2.93
N GLU A 273 2.16 3.54 1.62
CA GLU A 273 3.10 4.46 0.98
C GLU A 273 2.78 5.92 1.32
N LEU A 274 1.49 6.29 1.24
CA LEU A 274 1.05 7.67 1.49
C LEU A 274 0.88 7.97 2.99
N GLY A 275 0.61 6.95 3.79
CA GLY A 275 0.46 7.03 5.25
C GLY A 275 1.80 6.90 5.96
N TYR A 276 1.97 5.82 6.73
CA TYR A 276 3.06 5.70 7.68
C TYR A 276 4.47 5.77 7.06
N ILE A 277 4.68 5.26 5.84
CA ILE A 277 5.99 5.37 5.18
C ILE A 277 6.29 6.83 4.84
N SER A 278 5.31 7.57 4.33
CA SER A 278 5.49 9.01 4.11
C SER A 278 5.65 9.77 5.43
N LYS A 279 5.04 9.33 6.53
CA LYS A 279 5.22 9.92 7.86
C LYS A 279 6.60 9.65 8.45
N LEU A 280 7.18 8.47 8.22
CA LEU A 280 8.57 8.17 8.58
C LEU A 280 9.54 9.16 7.91
N VAL A 281 9.31 9.48 6.63
CA VAL A 281 10.16 10.42 5.87
C VAL A 281 9.86 11.89 6.22
N ARG A 282 8.59 12.29 6.21
CA ARG A 282 8.18 13.70 6.19
C ARG A 282 7.46 14.18 7.45
N GLY A 283 7.22 13.30 8.41
CA GLY A 283 6.54 13.62 9.66
C GLY A 283 5.05 13.90 9.51
N LEU A 284 4.42 14.23 10.63
CA LEU A 284 3.01 14.59 10.71
C LEU A 284 2.78 16.04 10.29
N VAL A 285 1.69 16.29 9.57
CA VAL A 285 1.22 17.66 9.33
C VAL A 285 0.71 18.24 10.67
N PRO A 286 1.08 19.47 11.05
CA PRO A 286 0.62 20.11 12.28
C PRO A 286 -0.91 20.30 12.29
N GLU A 287 -1.51 20.40 13.48
CA GLU A 287 -2.97 20.50 13.66
C GLU A 287 -3.58 21.72 12.93
N ASP A 288 -2.92 22.88 13.04
CA ASP A 288 -3.31 24.12 12.32
C ASP A 288 -2.98 24.08 10.81
N GLY A 289 -2.46 22.96 10.32
CA GLY A 289 -2.12 22.75 8.92
C GLY A 289 -1.13 23.78 8.38
N PRO A 290 -1.25 24.19 7.10
CA PRO A 290 -0.31 25.12 6.48
C PRO A 290 -0.31 26.53 7.07
N ALA A 291 -1.30 26.87 7.91
CA ALA A 291 -1.40 28.16 8.59
C ALA A 291 -0.56 28.24 9.87
N ALA A 292 -0.07 27.10 10.38
CA ALA A 292 0.83 27.06 11.54
C ALA A 292 2.10 27.86 11.25
N TRP A 293 2.63 28.63 12.19
CA TRP A 293 4.03 29.09 12.13
C TRP A 293 4.87 28.21 13.05
N PRO A 294 6.01 27.62 12.61
CA PRO A 294 6.72 27.81 11.34
C PRO A 294 6.27 26.90 10.18
N ASN A 295 5.08 26.30 10.24
CA ASN A 295 4.56 25.32 9.27
C ASN A 295 5.54 24.16 9.02
N LEU A 296 6.12 23.64 10.11
CA LEU A 296 7.02 22.50 10.05
C LEU A 296 6.27 21.26 10.51
N SER A 297 6.32 20.21 9.69
CA SER A 297 5.85 18.89 10.11
C SER A 297 6.63 18.37 11.32
N VAL A 298 5.94 17.62 12.19
CA VAL A 298 6.53 16.96 13.36
C VAL A 298 7.29 15.72 12.87
N GLN A 299 8.61 15.81 12.87
CA GLN A 299 9.52 14.76 12.39
C GLN A 299 10.43 14.28 13.53
N LYS A 300 10.73 12.99 13.51
CA LYS A 300 11.71 12.35 14.40
C LYS A 300 12.58 11.41 13.57
N PRO A 301 13.87 11.24 13.90
CA PRO A 301 14.70 10.23 13.27
C PRO A 301 14.29 8.82 13.71
N TRP A 302 14.58 7.84 12.87
CA TRP A 302 14.22 6.45 13.05
C TRP A 302 15.41 5.52 12.80
N ALA A 303 15.62 4.58 13.72
CA ALA A 303 16.56 3.49 13.55
C ALA A 303 15.84 2.15 13.32
N ALA A 304 16.50 1.18 12.68
CA ALA A 304 16.05 -0.21 12.62
C ALA A 304 17.13 -1.21 12.99
N GLY A 305 16.71 -2.27 13.69
CA GLY A 305 17.51 -3.47 13.91
C GLY A 305 16.96 -4.61 13.06
N VAL A 306 17.77 -5.14 12.14
CA VAL A 306 17.37 -6.21 11.22
C VAL A 306 17.92 -7.54 11.67
N ASP A 307 17.04 -8.34 12.25
CA ASP A 307 17.30 -9.74 12.56
C ASP A 307 16.90 -10.64 11.37
N ALA A 308 17.78 -11.56 10.99
CA ALA A 308 17.63 -12.61 9.96
C ALA A 308 17.36 -12.13 8.52
N PHE A 309 16.33 -11.34 8.25
CA PHE A 309 16.06 -10.80 6.91
C PHE A 309 14.98 -9.71 6.89
N ALA A 310 15.08 -8.83 5.89
CA ALA A 310 14.01 -7.92 5.49
C ALA A 310 13.65 -8.15 4.02
N ILE A 311 12.42 -8.60 3.78
CA ILE A 311 11.92 -8.97 2.44
C ILE A 311 10.77 -8.03 2.07
N GLY A 312 10.66 -7.69 0.78
CA GLY A 312 9.49 -7.00 0.24
C GLY A 312 9.27 -5.65 0.94
N GLY A 313 8.07 -5.43 1.49
CA GLY A 313 7.77 -4.19 2.21
C GLY A 313 8.66 -3.94 3.42
N GLY A 314 9.20 -4.98 4.06
CA GLY A 314 10.21 -4.86 5.11
C GLY A 314 11.49 -4.18 4.63
N MET A 315 12.04 -4.61 3.48
CA MET A 315 13.21 -3.93 2.89
C MET A 315 12.85 -2.50 2.47
N GLN A 316 11.63 -2.25 2.00
CA GLN A 316 11.19 -0.90 1.62
C GLN A 316 11.19 0.07 2.82
N LEU A 317 10.93 -0.42 4.05
CA LEU A 317 11.06 0.40 5.25
C LEU A 317 12.50 0.83 5.48
N LEU A 318 13.48 -0.05 5.30
CA LEU A 318 14.89 0.27 5.49
C LEU A 318 15.35 1.44 4.60
N LEU A 319 14.73 1.62 3.42
CA LEU A 319 15.06 2.69 2.47
C LEU A 319 14.61 4.09 2.91
N VAL A 320 13.94 4.23 4.07
CA VAL A 320 13.44 5.51 4.61
C VAL A 320 13.88 5.81 6.05
N LEU A 321 14.68 4.94 6.67
CA LEU A 321 15.16 5.11 8.05
C LEU A 321 16.54 5.76 8.06
N ASP A 322 16.88 6.46 9.15
CA ASP A 322 18.15 7.18 9.31
C ASP A 322 19.34 6.27 9.62
N ARG A 323 19.07 5.16 10.31
CA ARG A 323 20.08 4.25 10.81
C ARG A 323 19.56 2.83 10.73
N VAL A 324 20.28 1.96 10.05
CA VAL A 324 19.94 0.54 9.92
C VAL A 324 21.11 -0.30 10.38
N VAL A 325 20.89 -1.06 11.44
CA VAL A 325 21.80 -2.06 11.96
C VAL A 325 21.31 -3.44 11.54
N ALA A 326 22.19 -4.30 11.06
CA ALA A 326 21.82 -5.65 10.64
C ALA A 326 22.71 -6.72 11.30
N GLY A 327 22.14 -7.89 11.56
CA GLY A 327 22.92 -9.07 11.94
C GLY A 327 23.82 -9.54 10.79
N ALA A 328 24.97 -10.11 11.08
CA ALA A 328 25.90 -10.64 10.08
C ALA A 328 25.29 -11.76 9.23
N ASP A 329 24.30 -12.47 9.76
CA ASP A 329 23.52 -13.50 9.04
C ASP A 329 22.35 -12.92 8.21
N ALA A 330 22.07 -11.62 8.35
CA ALA A 330 20.93 -10.97 7.74
C ALA A 330 21.09 -10.76 6.23
N TRP A 331 19.95 -10.62 5.55
CA TRP A 331 19.90 -10.31 4.12
C TRP A 331 18.64 -9.54 3.74
N PHE A 332 18.70 -8.87 2.60
CA PHE A 332 17.65 -7.99 2.08
C PHE A 332 17.21 -8.43 0.68
N SER A 333 15.92 -8.33 0.38
CA SER A 333 15.43 -8.47 -1.00
C SER A 333 14.13 -7.72 -1.29
N LEU A 334 13.95 -7.34 -2.56
CA LEU A 334 12.68 -6.93 -3.14
C LEU A 334 12.28 -7.94 -4.23
N PRO A 335 11.62 -9.05 -3.89
CA PRO A 335 11.29 -10.12 -4.83
C PRO A 335 10.10 -9.77 -5.75
N ALA A 336 9.99 -8.51 -6.17
CA ALA A 336 8.89 -7.98 -6.98
C ALA A 336 8.61 -8.77 -8.26
N ALA A 337 9.66 -9.21 -8.97
CA ALA A 337 9.50 -10.05 -10.16
C ALA A 337 8.86 -11.43 -9.84
N GLN A 338 9.11 -11.95 -8.65
CA GLN A 338 8.58 -13.23 -8.17
C GLN A 338 7.15 -13.07 -7.65
N GLU A 339 6.87 -12.01 -6.88
CA GLU A 339 5.53 -11.66 -6.38
C GLU A 339 4.62 -11.12 -7.49
N GLY A 340 5.21 -10.62 -8.58
CA GLY A 340 4.54 -10.04 -9.74
C GLY A 340 3.90 -8.67 -9.47
N ILE A 341 4.14 -8.05 -8.33
CA ILE A 341 3.65 -6.71 -8.00
C ILE A 341 4.78 -5.67 -8.06
N VAL A 342 4.43 -4.39 -8.09
CA VAL A 342 5.39 -3.29 -7.90
C VAL A 342 5.74 -3.21 -6.41
N PRO A 343 7.02 -3.19 -6.01
CA PRO A 343 7.44 -3.14 -4.61
C PRO A 343 7.36 -1.71 -4.06
N GLY A 344 6.15 -1.15 -4.05
CA GLY A 344 5.87 0.19 -3.50
C GLY A 344 6.75 1.28 -4.11
N ALA A 345 7.28 2.15 -3.25
CA ALA A 345 8.32 3.13 -3.62
C ALA A 345 9.74 2.54 -3.68
N GLY A 346 9.89 1.21 -3.61
CA GLY A 346 11.19 0.53 -3.71
C GLY A 346 11.93 0.81 -5.01
N ASN A 347 11.25 0.93 -6.16
CA ASN A 347 11.90 1.28 -7.43
C ASN A 347 12.51 2.69 -7.39
N LEU A 348 11.80 3.63 -6.76
CA LEU A 348 12.24 5.02 -6.58
C LEU A 348 13.47 5.07 -5.67
N ARG A 349 13.37 4.48 -4.48
CA ARG A 349 14.36 4.65 -3.40
C ARG A 349 15.59 3.76 -3.56
N LEU A 350 15.41 2.49 -3.94
CA LEU A 350 16.55 1.58 -4.12
C LEU A 350 17.47 2.04 -5.25
N THR A 351 16.90 2.58 -6.32
CA THR A 351 17.67 3.13 -7.45
C THR A 351 18.51 4.33 -7.04
N ARG A 352 17.98 5.20 -6.18
CA ARG A 352 18.71 6.34 -5.61
C ARG A 352 19.87 5.88 -4.72
N ILE A 353 19.60 4.90 -3.85
CA ILE A 353 20.56 4.43 -2.83
C ILE A 353 21.69 3.59 -3.44
N THR A 354 21.37 2.67 -4.35
CA THR A 354 22.33 1.67 -4.84
C THR A 354 22.82 1.91 -6.27
N GLY A 355 22.26 2.92 -6.94
CA GLY A 355 22.45 3.16 -8.36
C GLY A 355 21.69 2.17 -9.26
N ALA A 356 21.65 2.51 -10.54
CA ALA A 356 20.82 1.86 -11.55
C ALA A 356 21.06 0.36 -11.74
N ARG A 357 22.31 -0.12 -11.63
CA ARG A 357 22.65 -1.52 -11.93
C ARG A 357 22.32 -2.46 -10.79
N THR A 358 22.68 -2.10 -9.55
CA THR A 358 22.31 -2.89 -8.37
C THR A 358 20.80 -2.94 -8.20
N ALA A 359 20.11 -1.80 -8.32
CA ALA A 359 18.65 -1.78 -8.27
C ALA A 359 18.01 -2.71 -9.31
N ARG A 360 18.49 -2.77 -10.56
CA ARG A 360 17.97 -3.68 -11.58
C ARG A 360 18.25 -5.15 -11.26
N ARG A 361 19.43 -5.50 -10.72
CA ARG A 361 19.72 -6.88 -10.30
C ARG A 361 18.79 -7.35 -9.19
N VAL A 362 18.46 -6.46 -8.24
CA VAL A 362 17.51 -6.76 -7.16
C VAL A 362 16.07 -6.81 -7.69
N LEU A 363 15.59 -5.73 -8.30
CA LEU A 363 14.18 -5.55 -8.69
C LEU A 363 13.75 -6.45 -9.86
N LEU A 364 14.61 -6.58 -10.87
CA LEU A 364 14.31 -7.34 -12.09
C LEU A 364 14.90 -8.74 -12.05
N GLY A 365 16.08 -8.90 -11.43
CA GLY A 365 16.78 -10.17 -11.32
C GLY A 365 16.49 -10.98 -10.04
N GLY A 366 15.81 -10.39 -9.06
CA GLY A 366 15.50 -11.05 -7.78
C GLY A 366 16.74 -11.31 -6.90
N GLN A 367 17.85 -10.58 -7.11
CA GLN A 367 19.06 -10.75 -6.32
C GLN A 367 18.80 -10.44 -4.83
N ARG A 368 19.26 -11.33 -3.95
CA ARG A 368 19.35 -11.10 -2.50
C ARG A 368 20.68 -10.42 -2.16
N LEU A 369 20.64 -9.44 -1.26
CA LEU A 369 21.83 -8.75 -0.76
C LEU A 369 22.14 -9.24 0.65
N ARG A 370 23.33 -9.80 0.89
CA ARG A 370 23.78 -10.09 2.26
C ARG A 370 24.13 -8.78 2.97
N ALA A 371 23.83 -8.66 4.26
CA ALA A 371 24.12 -7.45 5.02
C ALA A 371 25.61 -7.06 4.95
N SER A 372 26.51 -8.05 5.04
CA SER A 372 27.96 -7.89 4.97
C SER A 372 28.54 -7.68 3.56
N SER A 373 27.71 -7.69 2.51
CA SER A 373 28.19 -7.42 1.15
C SER A 373 28.36 -5.92 0.90
N ALA A 374 29.19 -5.55 -0.09
CA ALA A 374 29.38 -4.14 -0.46
C ALA A 374 28.05 -3.46 -0.83
N GLU A 375 27.15 -4.15 -1.54
CA GLU A 375 25.81 -3.66 -1.81
C GLU A 375 24.88 -3.66 -0.60
N GLY A 376 25.07 -4.60 0.35
CA GLY A 376 24.34 -4.62 1.62
C GLY A 376 24.65 -3.42 2.51
N LEU A 377 25.90 -2.96 2.51
CA LEU A 377 26.35 -1.75 3.20
C LEU A 377 25.84 -0.44 2.58
N LEU A 378 25.14 -0.51 1.44
CA LEU A 378 24.36 0.63 0.92
C LEU A 378 22.94 0.66 1.51
N ILE A 379 22.48 -0.44 2.13
CA ILE A 379 21.15 -0.57 2.73
C ILE A 379 21.22 -0.49 4.26
N CYS A 380 22.35 -0.87 4.86
CA CYS A 380 22.59 -0.80 6.28
C CYS A 380 23.93 -0.15 6.60
N ASP A 381 23.99 0.49 7.76
CA ASP A 381 25.13 1.30 8.17
C ASP A 381 26.11 0.57 9.10
N GLU A 382 25.64 -0.48 9.78
CA GLU A 382 26.43 -1.30 10.69
C GLU A 382 25.98 -2.76 10.63
N VAL A 383 26.96 -3.65 10.57
CA VAL A 383 26.74 -5.10 10.64
C VAL A 383 27.40 -5.61 11.91
N VAL A 384 26.61 -6.27 12.76
CA VAL A 384 27.07 -6.84 14.04
C VAL A 384 26.76 -8.32 14.11
N GLU A 385 27.32 -9.01 15.10
CA GLU A 385 26.89 -10.37 15.38
C GLU A 385 25.40 -10.42 15.73
N PRO A 386 24.65 -11.49 15.37
CA PRO A 386 23.19 -11.53 15.51
C PRO A 386 22.68 -11.22 16.93
N GLN A 387 23.40 -11.67 17.97
CA GLN A 387 23.05 -11.38 19.36
C GLN A 387 23.19 -9.90 19.76
N ASP A 388 24.02 -9.15 19.03
CA ASP A 388 24.38 -7.76 19.37
C ASP A 388 23.49 -6.72 18.64
N VAL A 389 22.61 -7.15 17.74
CA VAL A 389 21.69 -6.25 16.98
C VAL A 389 20.88 -5.35 17.91
N GLY A 390 20.46 -5.87 19.07
CA GLY A 390 19.71 -5.09 20.05
C GLY A 390 20.52 -3.95 20.65
N ALA A 391 21.69 -4.27 21.20
CA ALA A 391 22.58 -3.28 21.80
C ALA A 391 23.03 -2.24 20.76
N ALA A 392 23.29 -2.67 19.52
CA ALA A 392 23.66 -1.77 18.43
C ALA A 392 22.52 -0.86 17.98
N LEU A 393 21.26 -1.36 17.95
CA LEU A 393 20.09 -0.52 17.70
C LEU A 393 19.92 0.55 18.79
N GLU A 394 20.10 0.20 20.07
CA GLU A 394 20.02 1.15 21.18
C GLU A 394 21.08 2.24 21.07
N ARG A 395 22.33 1.88 20.75
CA ARG A 395 23.40 2.85 20.48
C ARG A 395 23.05 3.77 19.31
N GLY A 396 22.64 3.21 18.17
CA GLY A 396 22.28 3.98 16.98
C GLY A 396 21.10 4.93 17.23
N ALA A 397 20.11 4.51 18.04
CA ALA A 397 19.01 5.40 18.42
C ALA A 397 19.49 6.54 19.33
N ALA A 398 20.41 6.28 20.27
CA ALA A 398 20.98 7.33 21.12
C ALA A 398 21.78 8.37 20.32
N GLU A 399 22.53 7.95 19.30
CA GLU A 399 23.29 8.86 18.43
C GLU A 399 22.37 9.82 17.64
N LEU A 400 21.17 9.37 17.27
CA LEU A 400 20.18 10.17 16.56
C LEU A 400 19.43 11.18 17.45
N ALA A 401 19.58 11.12 18.78
CA ALA A 401 18.81 11.94 19.70
C ALA A 401 19.29 13.40 19.82
N ALA A 402 20.37 13.79 19.15
CA ALA A 402 20.91 15.14 19.20
C ALA A 402 20.00 16.16 18.46
N ASP A 403 19.82 17.36 19.04
CA ASP A 403 18.85 18.37 18.55
C ASP A 403 19.05 18.76 17.07
N ALA A 404 20.31 18.85 16.62
CA ALA A 404 20.62 19.20 15.24
C ALA A 404 20.19 18.14 14.21
N VAL A 405 19.96 16.88 14.64
CA VAL A 405 19.63 15.76 13.76
C VAL A 405 18.31 15.99 13.04
N VAL A 406 17.28 16.49 13.73
CA VAL A 406 15.95 16.70 13.12
C VAL A 406 16.01 17.73 11.97
N GLY A 407 16.72 18.84 12.20
CA GLY A 407 16.91 19.88 11.17
C GLY A 407 17.68 19.37 9.95
N ASN A 408 18.78 18.65 10.18
CA ASN A 408 19.58 18.08 9.09
C ASN A 408 18.85 16.95 8.34
N ARG A 409 18.19 16.03 9.06
CA ARG A 409 17.34 14.97 8.48
C ARG A 409 16.30 15.56 7.53
N ARG A 410 15.61 16.62 7.95
CA ARG A 410 14.64 17.31 7.10
C ARG A 410 15.26 17.79 5.80
N MET A 411 16.42 18.45 5.87
CA MET A 411 17.09 18.99 4.68
C MET A 411 17.62 17.87 3.76
N LEU A 412 18.11 16.76 4.32
CA LEU A 412 18.49 15.57 3.55
C LEU A 412 17.29 15.02 2.76
N HIS A 413 16.14 14.83 3.40
CA HIS A 413 14.96 14.32 2.69
C HIS A 413 14.45 15.24 1.59
N VAL A 414 14.48 16.56 1.81
CA VAL A 414 14.11 17.54 0.77
C VAL A 414 15.02 17.41 -0.45
N ALA A 415 16.31 17.18 -0.24
CA ALA A 415 17.28 17.00 -1.32
C ALA A 415 17.14 15.63 -2.01
N GLU A 416 16.91 14.56 -1.25
CA GLU A 416 16.91 13.18 -1.74
C GLU A 416 15.61 12.78 -2.45
N GLU A 417 14.47 13.28 -1.98
CA GLU A 417 13.16 12.93 -2.51
C GLU A 417 12.22 14.15 -2.47
N PRO A 418 12.33 15.08 -3.45
CA PRO A 418 11.39 16.19 -3.56
C PRO A 418 9.94 15.70 -3.61
N GLU A 419 9.04 16.40 -2.92
CA GLU A 419 7.64 15.96 -2.80
C GLU A 419 6.94 15.83 -4.16
N GLU A 420 7.26 16.70 -5.12
CA GLU A 420 6.73 16.59 -6.48
C GLU A 420 7.19 15.31 -7.19
N ALA A 421 8.43 14.90 -6.99
CA ALA A 421 8.96 13.66 -7.58
C ALA A 421 8.28 12.43 -6.95
N PHE A 422 8.10 12.43 -5.63
CA PHE A 422 7.34 11.39 -4.93
C PHE A 422 5.88 11.35 -5.41
N ARG A 423 5.20 12.49 -5.49
CA ARG A 423 3.81 12.60 -5.98
C ARG A 423 3.68 12.05 -7.41
N GLY A 424 4.58 12.45 -8.31
CA GLY A 424 4.60 11.99 -9.69
C GLY A 424 4.82 10.48 -9.80
N TYR A 425 5.74 9.93 -9.00
CA TYR A 425 5.93 8.48 -8.90
C TYR A 425 4.67 7.78 -8.38
N MET A 426 4.06 8.30 -7.32
CA MET A 426 2.88 7.70 -6.70
C MET A 426 1.65 7.73 -7.61
N ALA A 427 1.52 8.74 -8.48
CA ALA A 427 0.49 8.77 -9.52
C ALA A 427 0.62 7.58 -10.50
N GLU A 428 1.84 7.29 -10.98
CA GLU A 428 2.05 6.16 -11.89
C GLU A 428 2.04 4.81 -11.16
N PHE A 429 2.54 4.77 -9.92
CA PHE A 429 2.41 3.60 -9.06
C PHE A 429 0.95 3.23 -8.84
N ALA A 430 0.08 4.21 -8.51
CA ALA A 430 -1.34 3.96 -8.27
C ALA A 430 -1.96 3.16 -9.41
N PHE A 431 -1.81 3.61 -10.65
CA PHE A 431 -2.37 2.89 -11.81
C PHE A 431 -1.64 1.60 -12.13
N THR A 432 -0.31 1.63 -12.17
CA THR A 432 0.50 0.45 -12.53
C THR A 432 0.23 -0.69 -11.55
N GLN A 433 0.25 -0.40 -10.26
CA GLN A 433 -0.01 -1.39 -9.22
C GLN A 433 -1.45 -1.91 -9.26
N GLY A 434 -2.42 -1.03 -9.52
CA GLY A 434 -3.81 -1.44 -9.74
C GLY A 434 -3.94 -2.46 -10.88
N LEU A 435 -3.22 -2.27 -11.99
CA LEU A 435 -3.19 -3.25 -13.08
C LEU A 435 -2.44 -4.54 -12.70
N ARG A 436 -1.29 -4.44 -12.02
CA ARG A 436 -0.48 -5.60 -11.60
C ARG A 436 -1.25 -6.53 -10.67
N LEU A 437 -2.05 -5.99 -9.76
CA LEU A 437 -2.84 -6.77 -8.80
C LEU A 437 -3.84 -7.75 -9.46
N TYR A 438 -4.18 -7.52 -10.74
CA TYR A 438 -5.13 -8.31 -11.52
C TYR A 438 -4.53 -8.91 -12.80
N SER A 439 -3.22 -8.84 -12.98
CA SER A 439 -2.58 -9.38 -14.18
C SER A 439 -2.55 -10.91 -14.17
N GLU A 440 -2.69 -11.52 -15.35
CA GLU A 440 -2.73 -12.98 -15.51
C GLU A 440 -1.53 -13.69 -14.86
N ASP A 441 -0.33 -13.11 -15.00
CA ASP A 441 0.89 -13.71 -14.46
C ASP A 441 0.97 -13.67 -12.92
N VAL A 442 0.39 -12.63 -12.28
CA VAL A 442 0.26 -12.56 -10.82
C VAL A 442 -0.74 -13.60 -10.35
N LEU A 443 -1.94 -13.60 -10.95
CA LEU A 443 -2.99 -14.55 -10.60
C LEU A 443 -2.51 -16.02 -10.76
N ALA A 444 -1.77 -16.31 -11.83
CA ALA A 444 -1.22 -17.64 -12.09
C ALA A 444 -0.10 -18.04 -11.12
N LYS A 445 0.79 -17.12 -10.72
CA LYS A 445 1.87 -17.40 -9.75
C LYS A 445 1.33 -17.62 -8.35
N VAL A 446 0.37 -16.78 -7.96
CA VAL A 446 -0.27 -16.82 -6.66
C VAL A 446 -1.07 -18.13 -6.49
N GLY A 447 -1.62 -18.71 -7.56
CA GLY A 447 -2.21 -20.06 -7.54
C GLY A 447 -1.20 -21.22 -7.42
N ARG A 448 -0.01 -21.10 -8.03
CA ARG A 448 1.01 -22.19 -8.05
C ARG A 448 1.83 -22.31 -6.77
N SER A 449 2.05 -21.20 -6.04
CA SER A 449 2.80 -21.23 -4.77
C SER A 449 2.12 -22.05 -3.67
N TRP A 450 0.87 -22.48 -3.87
CA TRP A 450 0.08 -23.19 -2.86
C TRP A 450 -0.26 -24.64 -3.26
N SER A 451 -0.13 -25.01 -4.54
CA SER A 451 -0.41 -26.37 -5.02
C SER A 451 0.79 -27.33 -4.97
N GLY A 452 1.94 -26.91 -4.45
CA GLY A 452 3.18 -27.69 -4.56
C GLY A 452 4.08 -27.55 -3.34
N THR A 453 4.23 -28.66 -2.63
CA THR A 453 5.46 -29.07 -1.96
C THR A 453 6.64 -28.95 -2.92
N ASP A 454 7.26 -27.77 -3.02
CA ASP A 454 8.56 -27.65 -3.66
C ASP A 454 9.49 -26.76 -2.85
N GLY A 455 10.65 -27.35 -2.55
CA GLY A 455 11.58 -26.90 -1.55
C GLY A 455 12.22 -25.56 -1.90
N VAL A 456 12.44 -24.80 -0.84
CA VAL A 456 13.49 -23.78 -0.78
C VAL A 456 14.80 -24.50 -1.12
N ARG A 457 15.25 -24.39 -2.37
CA ARG A 457 16.63 -24.76 -2.73
C ARG A 457 17.55 -23.65 -2.24
N GLY A 458 18.43 -24.05 -1.31
CA GLY A 458 19.79 -23.55 -1.07
C GLY A 458 20.00 -22.05 -0.95
#